data_AF-A0A8T4PBB7-F1
#
_entry.id   AF-A0A8T4PBB7-F1
#
_cell.length_a   1.000
_cell.length_b   1.000
_cell.length_c   1.000
_cell.angle_alpha   90.00
_cell.angle_beta   90.00
_cell.angle_gamma   90.00
#
_symmetry.space_group_name_H-M   'P 1'
#
loop_
_entity.id
_entity.type
_entity.pdbx_description
1 polymer ?
#
loop_
_entity_poly.entity_id
_entity_poly.type
_entity_poly.pdbx_seq_one_letter_code
_entity_poly.pdbx_strand_id
1 'polypeptide(L)' 'MKQKMSITIDEENVKILEKLLKDGRFRSKSHLIEYSLDKFLQEAENDRK' A
#
# COMPACT_ATOMS: atom_id res chain seq x y z
N MET A 1 -15.95 -5.60 -4.53
CA MET A 1 -15.82 -6.37 -3.27
C MET A 1 -14.35 -6.51 -2.96
N LYS A 2 -13.93 -6.42 -1.69
CA LYS A 2 -12.51 -6.52 -1.31
C LYS A 2 -12.20 -7.90 -0.72
N GLN A 3 -11.03 -8.45 -1.03
CA GLN A 3 -10.51 -9.70 -0.48
C GLN A 3 -9.57 -9.39 0.69
N LYS A 4 -9.64 -10.17 1.77
CA LYS A 4 -8.74 -10.02 2.92
C LYS A 4 -7.48 -10.86 2.68
N MET A 5 -6.31 -10.27 2.92
CA MET A 5 -5.02 -10.94 2.82
C MET A 5 -4.22 -10.71 4.09
N SER A 6 -3.45 -11.72 4.51
CA SER A 6 -2.45 -11.60 5.56
C SER A 6 -1.08 -11.61 4.91
N ILE A 7 -0.23 -10.66 5.25
CA ILE A 7 1.13 -10.55 4.73
C ILE A 7 2.11 -10.32 5.88
N THR A 8 3.33 -10.81 5.70
CA THR A 8 4.46 -10.53 6.59
C THR A 8 5.27 -9.41 5.98
N ILE A 9 5.65 -8.42 6.79
CA ILE A 9 6.40 -7.23 6.36
C ILE A 9 7.42 -6.90 7.45
N ASP A 10 8.59 -6.43 7.05
CA ASP A 10 9.63 -6.02 8.00
C ASP A 10 9.18 -4.88 8.91
N GLU A 11 9.65 -4.91 10.14
CA GLU A 11 9.26 -3.94 11.17
C GLU A 11 9.62 -2.49 10.77
N GLU A 12 10.75 -2.29 10.08
CA GLU A 12 11.15 -0.98 9.58
C GLU A 12 10.13 -0.40 8.59
N ASN A 13 9.59 -1.24 7.71
CA ASN A 13 8.55 -0.86 6.76
C ASN A 13 7.23 -0.53 7.47
N VAL A 14 6.90 -1.26 8.55
CA VAL A 14 5.73 -0.95 9.40
C VAL A 14 5.89 0.42 10.05
N LYS A 15 7.09 0.79 10.51
CA LYS A 15 7.35 2.13 11.09
C LYS A 15 7.17 3.24 10.07
N ILE A 16 7.57 3.03 8.82
CA ILE A 16 7.37 4.00 7.73
C ILE A 16 5.87 4.14 7.42
N LEU A 17 5.15 3.03 7.31
CA LEU A 17 3.69 3.00 7.14
C LEU A 17 2.96 3.83 8.20
N GLU A 18 3.29 3.64 9.47
CA GLU A 18 2.69 4.37 10.60
C GLU A 18 2.95 5.88 10.51
N LYS A 19 4.14 6.29 10.07
CA LYS A 19 4.44 7.72 9.86
C LYS A 19 3.58 8.31 8.75
N LEU A 20 3.46 7.62 7.61
CA LEU A 20 2.65 8.08 6.48
C LEU A 20 1.14 8.15 6.81
N LEU A 21 0.67 7.33 7.74
CA LEU A 21 -0.71 7.41 8.24
C LEU A 21 -0.95 8.64 9.10
N LYS A 22 0.03 9.07 9.89
CA LYS A 22 -0.07 10.28 10.73
C LYS A 22 -0.19 11.57 9.90
N ASP A 23 0.32 11.56 8.66
CA ASP A 23 0.21 12.69 7.73
C ASP A 23 -1.23 12.91 7.21
N GLY A 24 -2.20 12.07 7.61
CA GLY A 24 -3.63 12.24 7.32
C GLY A 24 -4.04 11.94 5.87
N ARG A 25 -3.07 11.62 5.00
CA ARG A 25 -3.33 11.29 3.58
C ARG A 25 -4.06 9.96 3.39
N PHE A 26 -3.93 9.04 4.34
CA PHE A 26 -4.53 7.71 4.25
C PHE A 26 -5.40 7.41 5.47
N ARG A 27 -6.55 6.78 5.22
CA ARG A 27 -7.55 6.46 6.26
C ARG A 27 -7.16 5.26 7.12
N SER A 28 -6.34 4.35 6.58
CA SER A 28 -5.91 3.12 7.25
C SER A 28 -4.71 2.49 6.54
N LYS A 29 -4.05 1.53 7.20
CA LYS A 29 -2.99 0.71 6.60
C LYS A 29 -3.45 0.06 5.29
N SER A 30 -4.64 -0.53 5.29
CA SER A 30 -5.19 -1.18 4.10
C SER A 30 -5.38 -0.21 2.95
N HIS A 31 -5.86 1.01 3.21
CA HIS A 31 -6.01 2.03 2.17
C HIS A 31 -4.66 2.45 1.56
N LEU A 32 -3.61 2.56 2.37
CA LEU A 32 -2.28 2.88 1.89
C LEU A 32 -1.70 1.74 1.04
N ILE A 33 -1.79 0.49 1.51
CA ILE A 33 -1.29 -0.67 0.77
C ILE A 33 -2.03 -0.84 -0.56
N GLU A 34 -3.36 -0.65 -0.56
CA GLU A 34 -4.18 -0.72 -1.77
C GLU A 34 -3.78 0.37 -2.78
N TYR A 35 -3.61 1.61 -2.33
CA TYR A 35 -3.12 2.70 -3.18
C TYR A 35 -1.75 2.39 -3.81
N SER A 36 -0.81 1.90 -3.00
CA SER A 36 0.53 1.54 -3.47
C SER A 36 0.50 0.39 -4.48
N LEU A 37 -0.35 -0.62 -4.22
CA LEU A 37 -0.52 -1.76 -5.11
C LEU A 37 -1.11 -1.33 -6.47
N ASP A 38 -2.15 -0.49 -6.46
CA ASP A 38 -2.75 0.04 -7.69
C ASP A 38 -1.73 0.83 -8.51
N LYS A 39 -0.91 1.66 -7.86
CA LYS A 39 0.16 2.41 -8.53
C LYS A 39 1.20 1.49 -9.18
N PHE A 40 1.67 0.51 -8.43
CA PHE A 40 2.63 -0.47 -8.92
C PHE A 40 2.09 -1.27 -10.12
N LEU A 41 0.82 -1.68 -10.07
CA LEU A 41 0.18 -2.42 -11.17
C LEU A 41 -0.03 -1.55 -12.41
N GLN A 42 -0.41 -0.29 -12.26
CA GLN A 42 -0.55 0.65 -13.39
C GLN A 42 0.79 0.87 -14.11
N GLU A 43 1.88 1.03 -13.37
CA GLU A 43 3.23 1.15 -13.95
C GLU A 43 3.61 -0.14 -14.70
N ALA A 44 3.36 -1.31 -14.09
CA ALA A 44 3.64 -2.60 -14.73
C ALA A 44 2.79 -2.87 -15.99
N GLU A 45 1.56 -2.37 -16.07
CA GLU A 45 0.73 -2.46 -17.28
C GLU A 45 1.20 -1.51 -18.39
N ASN A 46 1.67 -0.31 -18.03
CA ASN A 46 2.19 0.66 -18.99
C ASN A 46 3.51 0.20 -19.61
N ASP A 47 4.38 -0.48 -18.85
CA ASP A 47 5.63 -1.05 -19.38
C ASP A 47 5.41 -2.26 -20.31
N ARG A 48 4.21 -2.85 -20.32
CA ARG A 48 3.83 -3.99 -21.18
C ARG A 48 3.12 -3.58 -22.47
N LYS A 49 2.82 -2.30 -22.66
CA LYS A 49 2.18 -1.75 -23.87
C LYS A 49 3.21 -1.08 -24.77
#